data_AF-A0A061QZL0-F1
#
_entry.id   AF-A0A061QZL0-F1
#
_cell.length_a   1.000
_cell.length_b   1.000
_cell.length_c   1.000
_cell.angle_alpha   90.00
_cell.angle_beta   90.00
_cell.angle_gamma   90.00
#
_symmetry.space_group_name_H-M   'P 1'
#
loop_
_entity.id
_entity.type
_entity.pdbx_description
1 polymer ?
#
loop_
_entity_poly.entity_id
_entity_poly.type
_entity_poly.pdbx_seq_one_letter_code
_entity_poly.pdbx_strand_id
1 'polypeptide(L)'
;PQRAIVFATTRTDSQLIYCYGTALKVYRQSSSSGRQVSNIMLDQHGTVLKVSYFKLFRYASVFDVVCMCLGTLGGMANGAALPVWAYLFGDLLESIAGDIDMKKVEGIALSFLYLALGAAVVSYLQMGLWILVGTRQARAIRIHYLRSVLSQDISFFDAETGTGSLLTKMNEDAVAVETAMGEKVGTFVFSVSMFLSGIIIAFRFGWDITLVMLAVMPLLGGSVALLFKVMSDSSRKSQAAYSEANSIAQSALSAVRTVYSFNAEAATQAA
;
A
#
# COMPACT_ATOMS: atom_id res chain seq x y z
N PRO A 1 -18.53 8.47 -34.53
CA PRO A 1 -19.08 9.84 -34.48
C PRO A 1 -17.94 10.87 -34.47
N GLN A 2 -17.68 11.40 -35.67
CA GLN A 2 -16.75 12.50 -35.95
C GLN A 2 -17.12 13.74 -35.12
N ARG A 3 -16.13 14.43 -34.54
CA ARG A 3 -16.17 15.88 -34.35
C ARG A 3 -14.78 16.48 -34.58
N ALA A 4 -14.79 17.55 -35.36
CA ALA A 4 -13.64 18.21 -35.97
C ALA A 4 -12.90 19.15 -35.01
N ILE A 5 -11.56 19.16 -35.18
CA ILE A 5 -10.62 20.29 -35.31
C ILE A 5 -10.94 21.60 -34.56
N VAL A 6 -10.01 22.03 -33.69
CA VAL A 6 -9.62 23.45 -33.54
C VAL A 6 -8.10 23.51 -33.32
N PHE A 7 -7.37 24.01 -34.33
CA PHE A 7 -6.00 24.50 -34.17
C PHE A 7 -6.07 25.93 -33.64
N ALA A 8 -5.44 26.21 -32.50
CA ALA A 8 -5.13 27.55 -32.06
C ALA A 8 -3.63 27.65 -31.81
N THR A 9 -2.88 28.07 -32.84
CA THR A 9 -1.50 28.49 -32.70
C THR A 9 -1.49 29.98 -32.35
N THR A 10 -1.41 30.31 -31.07
CA THR A 10 -1.02 31.67 -30.64
C THR A 10 0.42 31.62 -30.17
N ARG A 11 1.30 32.13 -31.02
CA ARG A 11 2.74 32.29 -30.79
C ARG A 11 2.95 33.55 -29.95
N THR A 12 3.17 33.38 -28.66
CA THR A 12 3.84 34.34 -27.78
C THR A 12 4.72 33.55 -26.82
N ASP A 13 5.93 34.05 -26.61
CA ASP A 13 7.11 33.29 -26.23
C ASP A 13 6.92 32.23 -25.12
N SER A 14 7.48 31.05 -25.39
CA SER A 14 7.88 29.99 -24.45
C SER A 14 6.83 29.06 -23.81
N GLN A 15 5.54 29.09 -24.17
CA GLN A 15 4.58 28.05 -23.72
C GLN A 15 3.66 27.53 -24.84
N LEU A 16 3.72 26.22 -25.08
CA LEU A 16 2.77 25.48 -25.93
C LEU A 16 1.77 24.77 -25.01
N ILE A 17 0.55 25.33 -24.93
CA ILE A 17 -0.57 24.75 -24.17
C ILE A 17 -1.42 23.94 -25.14
N TYR A 18 -1.43 22.61 -25.01
CA TYR A 18 -2.36 21.73 -25.73
C TYR A 18 -3.53 21.38 -24.82
N CYS A 19 -4.71 21.94 -25.12
CA CYS A 19 -5.97 21.54 -24.48
C CYS A 19 -6.56 20.32 -25.20
N TYR A 20 -6.31 19.12 -24.69
CA TYR A 20 -7.18 17.96 -24.92
C TYR A 20 -8.17 17.88 -23.75
N GLY A 21 -9.44 17.52 -24.01
CA GLY A 21 -10.54 17.63 -23.03
C GLY A 21 -10.19 17.18 -21.60
N THR A 22 -10.65 17.96 -20.61
CA THR A 22 -10.51 17.77 -19.14
C THR A 22 -9.12 17.42 -18.56
N ALA A 23 -8.07 17.24 -19.36
CA ALA A 23 -6.74 16.88 -18.90
C ALA A 23 -5.69 17.76 -19.59
N LEU A 24 -5.07 18.65 -18.80
CA LEU A 24 -4.01 19.54 -19.25
C LEU A 24 -2.67 18.79 -19.20
N LYS A 25 -2.01 18.58 -20.35
CA LYS A 25 -0.61 18.10 -20.39
C LYS A 25 0.31 19.30 -20.57
N VAL A 26 0.98 19.72 -19.51
CA VAL A 26 1.98 20.80 -19.55
C VAL A 26 3.35 20.18 -19.85
N TYR A 27 3.88 20.42 -21.04
CA TYR A 27 5.28 20.09 -21.38
C TYR A 27 6.16 21.29 -20.98
N ARG A 28 6.82 21.21 -19.83
CA ARG A 28 7.83 22.22 -19.43
C ARG A 28 9.20 21.74 -19.87
N GLN A 29 9.69 22.26 -20.99
CA GLN A 29 11.06 22.02 -21.43
C GLN A 29 11.99 22.94 -20.60
N SER A 30 12.49 22.43 -19.47
CA SER A 30 13.53 23.13 -18.69
C SER A 30 14.89 22.76 -19.25
N SER A 31 15.45 23.64 -20.07
CA SER A 31 16.87 23.62 -20.40
C SER A 31 17.68 24.01 -19.16
N SER A 32 18.76 23.28 -18.91
CA SER A 32 19.79 23.44 -17.87
C SER A 32 19.46 22.94 -16.44
N SER A 33 20.40 22.13 -15.94
CA SER A 33 20.49 21.50 -14.61
C SER A 33 19.71 20.19 -14.42
N GLY A 34 20.46 19.09 -14.25
CA GLY A 34 20.04 17.68 -14.18
C GLY A 34 19.10 17.32 -13.02
N ARG A 35 17.88 17.83 -13.04
CA ARG A 35 16.79 17.42 -12.16
C ARG A 35 15.92 16.43 -12.91
N GLN A 36 15.90 15.17 -12.46
CA GLN A 36 15.01 14.12 -12.96
C GLN A 36 13.58 14.66 -13.08
N VAL A 37 13.09 14.82 -14.30
CA VAL A 37 11.69 15.13 -14.57
C VAL A 37 10.94 13.81 -14.47
N SER A 38 10.49 13.43 -13.27
CA SER A 38 9.48 12.38 -13.18
C SER A 38 8.20 12.94 -13.79
N ASN A 39 7.74 12.35 -14.90
CA ASN A 39 6.50 12.69 -15.57
C ASN A 39 5.29 12.27 -14.71
N ILE A 40 5.11 12.92 -13.56
CA ILE A 40 3.92 12.76 -12.73
C ILE A 40 2.82 13.56 -13.40
N MET A 41 1.73 12.90 -13.80
CA MET A 41 0.54 13.64 -14.21
C MET A 41 0.00 14.37 -12.98
N LEU A 42 0.17 15.68 -12.98
CA LEU A 42 -0.32 16.58 -11.96
C LEU A 42 -1.66 17.15 -12.42
N ASP A 43 -2.65 17.16 -11.53
CA ASP A 43 -3.85 17.98 -11.72
C ASP A 43 -3.47 19.48 -11.77
N GLN A 44 -4.37 20.37 -12.18
CA GLN A 44 -4.13 21.83 -12.25
C GLN A 44 -3.63 22.45 -10.93
N HIS A 45 -3.72 21.73 -9.80
CA HIS A 45 -3.27 22.12 -8.47
C HIS A 45 -1.91 21.50 -8.06
N GLY A 46 -1.18 20.82 -8.96
CA GLY A 46 0.12 20.22 -8.63
C GLY A 46 0.01 18.96 -7.76
N THR A 47 -1.12 18.26 -7.80
CA THR A 47 -1.36 17.03 -7.04
C THR A 47 -1.26 15.81 -7.95
N VAL A 48 -0.65 14.74 -7.45
CA VAL A 48 -0.52 13.45 -8.15
C VAL A 48 -1.91 12.92 -8.50
N LEU A 49 -2.20 12.66 -9.78
CA LEU A 49 -3.49 12.08 -10.18
C LEU A 49 -3.67 10.71 -9.51
N LYS A 50 -4.61 10.63 -8.57
CA LYS A 50 -4.95 9.38 -7.88
C LYS A 50 -5.88 8.56 -8.77
N VAL A 51 -5.46 7.35 -9.13
CA VAL A 51 -6.35 6.38 -9.79
C VAL A 51 -7.29 5.78 -8.75
N SER A 52 -8.57 5.65 -9.09
CA SER A 52 -9.54 4.98 -8.22
C SER A 52 -9.13 3.53 -7.97
N TYR A 53 -9.19 3.08 -6.72
CA TYR A 53 -8.78 1.74 -6.29
C TYR A 53 -9.48 0.62 -7.07
N PHE A 54 -10.80 0.73 -7.27
CA PHE A 54 -11.57 -0.27 -8.02
C PHE A 54 -11.21 -0.35 -9.50
N LYS A 55 -10.67 0.74 -10.07
CA LYS A 55 -10.21 0.76 -11.46
C LYS A 55 -8.94 -0.08 -11.66
N LEU A 56 -8.23 -0.41 -10.58
CA LEU A 56 -7.07 -1.29 -10.60
C LEU A 56 -7.45 -2.74 -10.93
N PHE A 57 -8.68 -3.17 -10.56
CA PHE A 57 -9.23 -4.50 -10.87
C PHE A 57 -9.85 -4.61 -12.27
N ARG A 58 -9.58 -3.66 -13.18
CA ARG A 58 -10.17 -3.65 -14.53
C ARG A 58 -9.84 -4.89 -15.37
N TYR A 59 -8.72 -5.56 -15.10
CA TYR A 59 -8.29 -6.76 -15.83
C TYR A 59 -8.79 -8.06 -15.18
N ALA A 60 -9.73 -7.99 -14.24
CA ALA A 60 -10.32 -9.16 -13.58
C ALA A 60 -11.13 -10.01 -14.57
N SER A 61 -10.75 -11.28 -14.69
CA SER A 61 -11.56 -12.30 -15.37
C SER A 61 -12.67 -12.82 -14.45
N VAL A 62 -13.67 -13.50 -15.01
CA VAL A 62 -14.77 -14.11 -14.22
C VAL A 62 -14.23 -15.07 -13.15
N PHE A 63 -13.18 -15.83 -13.48
CA PHE A 63 -12.50 -16.69 -12.53
C PHE A 63 -11.89 -15.91 -11.36
N ASP A 64 -11.24 -14.77 -11.64
CA ASP A 64 -10.63 -13.94 -10.60
C ASP A 64 -11.71 -13.35 -9.67
N VAL A 65 -12.88 -12.97 -10.21
CA VAL A 65 -14.01 -12.49 -9.41
C VAL A 65 -14.52 -13.59 -8.47
N VAL A 66 -14.66 -14.84 -8.97
CA VAL A 66 -15.07 -15.98 -8.14
C VAL A 66 -14.05 -16.23 -7.03
N CYS A 67 -12.75 -16.21 -7.34
CA CYS A 67 -11.69 -16.33 -6.35
C CYS A 67 -11.72 -15.20 -5.31
N MET A 68 -11.98 -13.96 -5.73
CA MET A 68 -12.15 -12.83 -4.80
C MET A 68 -13.34 -13.06 -3.87
N CYS A 69 -14.50 -13.48 -4.38
CA CYS A 69 -15.69 -13.75 -3.56
C CYS A 69 -15.46 -14.91 -2.57
N LEU A 70 -14.81 -15.99 -3.00
CA LEU A 70 -14.47 -17.09 -2.10
C LEU A 70 -13.41 -16.68 -1.06
N GLY A 71 -12.43 -15.89 -1.48
CA GLY A 71 -11.40 -15.34 -0.62
C GLY A 71 -11.96 -14.37 0.42
N THR A 72 -12.94 -13.53 0.08
CA THR A 72 -13.60 -12.65 1.05
C THR A 72 -14.43 -13.44 2.06
N LEU A 73 -15.21 -14.42 1.61
CA LEU A 73 -15.98 -15.30 2.51
C LEU A 73 -15.06 -16.07 3.47
N GLY A 74 -13.96 -16.61 2.95
CA GLY A 74 -12.92 -17.24 3.78
C GLY A 74 -12.31 -16.27 4.78
N GLY A 75 -12.00 -15.04 4.36
CA GLY A 75 -11.48 -14.02 5.26
C GLY A 75 -12.44 -13.56 6.35
N MET A 76 -13.74 -13.53 6.04
CA MET A 76 -14.76 -13.26 7.04
C MET A 76 -14.80 -14.36 8.10
N ALA A 77 -14.82 -15.63 7.68
CA ALA A 77 -14.81 -16.78 8.58
C ALA A 77 -13.53 -16.87 9.42
N ASN A 78 -12.36 -16.67 8.81
CA ASN A 78 -11.09 -16.66 9.53
C ASN A 78 -11.01 -15.51 10.55
N GLY A 79 -11.50 -14.31 10.20
CA GLY A 79 -11.55 -13.17 11.13
C GLY A 79 -12.37 -13.44 12.39
N ALA A 80 -13.45 -14.21 12.28
CA ALA A 80 -14.29 -14.59 13.42
C ALA A 80 -13.69 -15.71 14.29
N ALA A 81 -12.64 -16.40 13.84
CA ALA A 81 -12.06 -17.52 14.56
C ALA A 81 -11.47 -17.10 15.93
N LEU A 82 -10.83 -15.93 16.04
CA LEU A 82 -10.25 -15.48 17.31
C LEU A 82 -11.32 -15.12 18.36
N PRO A 83 -12.38 -14.36 18.04
CA PRO A 83 -13.50 -14.15 18.96
C PRO A 83 -14.20 -15.44 19.38
N VAL A 84 -14.39 -16.39 18.45
CA VAL A 84 -14.97 -17.72 18.78
C VAL A 84 -14.05 -18.52 19.69
N TRP A 85 -12.73 -18.47 19.47
CA TRP A 85 -11.74 -19.07 20.36
C TRP A 85 -11.84 -18.48 21.78
N ALA A 86 -11.96 -17.16 21.90
CA ALA A 86 -12.10 -16.50 23.20
C ALA A 86 -13.39 -16.91 23.92
N TYR A 87 -14.48 -17.12 23.18
CA TYR A 87 -15.73 -17.65 23.71
C TYR A 87 -15.57 -19.08 24.26
N LEU A 88 -15.03 -20.01 23.46
CA LEU A 88 -14.78 -21.38 23.91
C LEU A 88 -13.83 -21.42 25.12
N PHE A 89 -12.88 -20.50 25.17
CA PHE A 89 -11.98 -20.37 26.31
C PHE A 89 -12.70 -19.91 27.58
N GLY A 90 -13.68 -19.02 27.47
CA GLY A 90 -14.58 -18.66 28.57
C GLY A 90 -15.34 -19.86 29.12
N ASP A 91 -15.96 -20.65 28.24
CA ASP A 91 -16.70 -21.87 28.62
C ASP A 91 -15.79 -22.90 29.31
N LEU A 92 -14.54 -23.03 28.84
CA LEU A 92 -13.54 -23.88 29.48
C LEU A 92 -13.23 -23.41 30.91
N LEU A 93 -13.01 -22.11 31.11
CA LEU A 93 -12.71 -21.55 32.44
C LEU A 93 -13.86 -21.77 33.42
N GLU A 94 -15.11 -21.59 32.98
CA GLU A 94 -16.29 -21.84 33.80
C GLU A 94 -16.41 -23.33 34.19
N SER A 95 -16.12 -24.24 33.24
CA SER A 95 -16.16 -25.68 33.50
C SER A 95 -15.12 -26.16 34.52
N ILE A 96 -13.98 -25.48 34.62
CA ILE A 96 -12.90 -25.80 35.56
C ILE A 96 -13.12 -25.12 36.92
N ALA A 97 -13.79 -23.96 36.94
CA ALA A 97 -14.09 -23.23 38.16
C ALA A 97 -15.20 -23.90 39.01
N GLY A 98 -16.07 -24.69 38.38
CA GLY A 98 -17.13 -25.46 39.04
C GLY A 98 -16.70 -26.89 39.43
N ASP A 99 -17.68 -27.81 39.46
CA ASP A 99 -17.40 -29.24 39.60
C ASP A 99 -16.82 -29.80 38.29
N ILE A 100 -15.69 -30.50 38.38
CA ILE A 100 -14.90 -30.90 37.21
C ILE A 100 -15.59 -32.08 36.52
N ASP A 101 -16.49 -31.73 35.60
CA ASP A 101 -17.21 -32.69 34.79
C ASP A 101 -16.37 -33.04 33.55
N MET A 102 -15.56 -34.11 33.67
CA MET A 102 -14.54 -34.47 32.67
C MET A 102 -15.10 -34.62 31.25
N LYS A 103 -16.37 -35.04 31.11
CA LYS A 103 -17.05 -35.16 29.81
C LYS A 103 -17.29 -33.83 29.13
N LYS A 104 -17.56 -32.75 29.88
CA LYS A 104 -17.74 -31.40 29.33
C LYS A 104 -16.42 -30.84 28.84
N VAL A 105 -15.36 -31.04 29.62
CA VAL A 105 -14.00 -30.61 29.26
C VAL A 105 -13.53 -31.29 27.98
N GLU A 106 -13.78 -32.60 27.83
CA GLU A 106 -13.47 -33.35 26.60
C GLU A 106 -14.20 -32.78 25.37
N GLY A 107 -15.51 -32.47 25.51
CA GLY A 107 -16.29 -31.87 24.43
C GLY A 107 -15.79 -30.48 24.00
N ILE A 108 -15.37 -29.65 24.96
CA ILE A 108 -14.77 -28.33 24.68
C ILE A 108 -13.41 -28.49 24.00
N ALA A 109 -12.58 -29.43 24.46
CA ALA A 109 -11.27 -29.72 23.85
C ALA A 109 -11.40 -30.17 22.38
N LEU A 110 -12.39 -31.02 22.06
CA LEU A 110 -12.69 -31.38 20.67
C LEU A 110 -13.15 -30.18 19.85
N SER A 111 -13.93 -29.27 20.43
CA SER A 111 -14.37 -28.04 19.77
C SER A 111 -13.18 -27.13 19.41
N PHE A 112 -12.17 -27.04 20.28
CA PHE A 112 -10.91 -26.34 19.96
C PHE A 112 -10.17 -26.99 18.79
N LEU A 113 -10.13 -28.32 18.73
CA LEU A 113 -9.49 -29.04 17.62
C LEU A 113 -10.19 -28.77 16.29
N TYR A 114 -11.52 -28.84 16.26
CA TYR A 114 -12.31 -28.54 15.05
C TYR A 114 -12.16 -27.08 14.61
N LEU A 115 -12.16 -26.14 15.57
CA LEU A 115 -11.93 -24.73 15.28
C LEU A 115 -10.53 -24.51 14.68
N ALA A 116 -9.50 -25.12 15.24
CA ALA A 116 -8.12 -24.98 14.76
C ALA A 116 -7.95 -25.56 13.34
N LEU A 117 -8.50 -26.75 13.08
CA LEU A 117 -8.47 -27.35 11.74
C LEU A 117 -9.25 -26.52 10.73
N GLY A 118 -10.45 -26.05 11.10
CA GLY A 118 -11.26 -25.18 10.25
C GLY A 118 -10.55 -23.86 9.94
N ALA A 119 -10.01 -23.18 10.96
CA ALA A 119 -9.27 -21.93 10.79
C ALA A 119 -8.00 -22.11 9.94
N ALA A 120 -7.28 -23.22 10.08
CA ALA A 120 -6.10 -23.52 9.26
C ALA A 120 -6.47 -23.65 7.77
N VAL A 121 -7.53 -24.42 7.45
CA VAL A 121 -7.97 -24.60 6.07
C VAL A 121 -8.48 -23.29 5.48
N VAL A 122 -9.33 -22.57 6.23
CA VAL A 122 -9.94 -21.32 5.77
C VAL A 122 -8.89 -20.22 5.59
N SER A 123 -7.94 -20.08 6.51
CA SER A 123 -6.85 -19.09 6.40
C SER A 123 -5.94 -19.37 5.21
N TYR A 124 -5.60 -20.64 4.96
CA TYR A 124 -4.82 -21.04 3.79
C TYR A 124 -5.56 -20.71 2.49
N LEU A 125 -6.83 -21.08 2.38
CA LEU A 125 -7.66 -20.78 1.21
C LEU A 125 -7.81 -19.26 1.00
N GLN A 126 -8.09 -18.51 2.06
CA GLN A 126 -8.21 -17.06 2.00
C GLN A 126 -6.94 -16.41 1.42
N MET A 127 -5.79 -16.63 2.05
CA MET A 127 -4.53 -16.00 1.63
C MET A 127 -4.10 -16.50 0.25
N GLY A 128 -4.25 -17.80 -0.01
CA GLY A 128 -3.92 -18.41 -1.30
C GLY A 128 -4.74 -17.83 -2.46
N LEU A 129 -6.07 -17.68 -2.29
CA LEU A 129 -6.95 -17.12 -3.32
C LEU A 129 -6.64 -15.65 -3.59
N TRP A 130 -6.38 -14.84 -2.56
CA TRP A 130 -6.03 -13.43 -2.72
C TRP A 130 -4.66 -13.24 -3.40
N ILE A 131 -3.66 -14.04 -3.03
CA ILE A 131 -2.33 -14.00 -3.68
C ILE A 131 -2.44 -14.47 -5.14
N LEU A 132 -3.23 -15.51 -5.42
CA LEU A 132 -3.46 -15.98 -6.79
C LEU A 132 -4.11 -14.89 -7.67
N VAL A 133 -5.11 -14.19 -7.15
CA VAL A 133 -5.75 -13.08 -7.85
C VAL A 133 -4.75 -11.93 -8.07
N GLY A 134 -4.00 -11.55 -7.04
CA GLY A 134 -3.00 -10.47 -7.12
C GLY A 134 -1.93 -10.74 -8.18
N THR A 135 -1.36 -11.94 -8.18
CA THR A 135 -0.34 -12.37 -9.16
C THR A 135 -0.87 -12.38 -10.59
N ARG A 136 -2.10 -12.87 -10.82
CA ARG A 136 -2.74 -12.88 -12.15
C ARG A 136 -3.01 -11.47 -12.67
N GLN A 137 -3.53 -10.59 -11.81
CA GLN A 137 -3.78 -9.18 -12.16
C GLN A 137 -2.48 -8.42 -12.43
N ALA A 138 -1.48 -8.58 -11.58
CA ALA A 138 -0.16 -7.98 -11.79
C ALA A 138 0.48 -8.44 -13.10
N ARG A 139 0.36 -9.73 -13.45
CA ARG A 139 0.84 -10.26 -14.73
C ARG A 139 0.15 -9.59 -15.93
N ALA A 140 -1.17 -9.44 -15.90
CA ALA A 140 -1.91 -8.77 -16.96
C ALA A 140 -1.47 -7.30 -17.10
N ILE A 141 -1.31 -6.60 -15.98
CA ILE A 141 -0.83 -5.21 -15.94
C ILE A 141 0.59 -5.12 -16.52
N ARG A 142 1.53 -5.99 -16.14
CA ARG A 142 2.90 -6.02 -16.67
C ARG A 142 2.93 -6.18 -18.19
N ILE A 143 2.11 -7.08 -18.74
CA ILE A 143 2.03 -7.31 -20.20
C ILE A 143 1.51 -6.06 -20.92
N HIS A 144 0.41 -5.47 -20.43
CA HIS A 144 -0.17 -4.26 -21.03
C HIS A 144 0.74 -3.05 -20.88
N TYR A 145 1.44 -2.94 -19.76
CA TYR A 145 2.38 -1.86 -19.51
C TYR A 145 3.58 -1.96 -20.46
N LEU A 146 4.21 -3.14 -20.54
CA LEU A 146 5.32 -3.38 -21.48
C LEU A 146 4.90 -3.13 -22.92
N ARG A 147 3.72 -3.61 -23.34
CA ARG A 147 3.22 -3.36 -24.70
C ARG A 147 3.03 -1.86 -24.98
N SER A 148 2.54 -1.11 -24.00
CA SER A 148 2.32 0.34 -24.13
C SER A 148 3.62 1.14 -24.14
N VAL A 149 4.64 0.67 -23.42
CA VAL A 149 5.99 1.26 -23.41
C VAL A 149 6.67 1.01 -24.76
N LEU A 150 6.61 -0.21 -25.30
CA LEU A 150 7.20 -0.56 -26.60
C LEU A 150 6.55 0.17 -27.78
N SER A 151 5.33 0.70 -27.62
CA SER A 151 4.65 1.50 -28.64
C SER A 151 4.87 3.01 -28.51
N GLN A 152 5.76 3.47 -27.62
CA GLN A 152 6.09 4.89 -27.49
C GLN A 152 7.13 5.33 -28.54
N ASP A 153 7.09 6.61 -28.89
CA ASP A 153 8.04 7.23 -29.82
C ASP A 153 9.46 7.30 -29.23
N ILE A 154 10.48 7.39 -30.09
CA ILE A 154 11.89 7.50 -29.69
C ILE A 154 12.14 8.68 -28.74
N SER A 155 11.37 9.77 -28.88
CA SER A 155 11.44 10.97 -28.03
C SER A 155 11.06 10.70 -26.57
N PHE A 156 10.22 9.69 -26.30
CA PHE A 156 9.92 9.24 -24.94
C PHE A 156 11.14 8.59 -24.29
N PHE A 157 11.86 7.76 -25.06
CA PHE A 157 13.07 7.09 -24.58
C PHE A 157 14.27 8.03 -24.43
N ASP A 158 14.33 9.11 -25.21
CA ASP A 158 15.34 10.16 -25.05
C ASP A 158 15.06 11.05 -23.81
N ALA A 159 13.78 11.25 -23.47
CA ALA A 159 13.37 12.04 -22.31
C ALA A 159 13.53 11.26 -20.98
N GLU A 160 13.21 9.97 -20.98
CA GLU A 160 13.31 9.12 -19.79
C GLU A 160 14.77 8.65 -19.63
N THR A 161 15.45 9.11 -18.57
CA THR A 161 16.90 8.90 -18.40
C THR A 161 17.25 7.41 -18.23
N GLY A 162 17.62 6.75 -19.32
CA GLY A 162 18.14 5.38 -19.38
C GLY A 162 17.07 4.29 -19.36
N THR A 163 17.04 3.47 -20.42
CA THR A 163 16.13 2.31 -20.60
C THR A 163 16.14 1.34 -19.43
N GLY A 164 17.29 1.19 -18.75
CA GLY A 164 17.43 0.34 -17.56
C GLY A 164 16.63 0.85 -16.35
N SER A 165 16.54 2.16 -16.14
CA SER A 165 15.80 2.74 -15.02
C SER A 165 14.28 2.57 -15.21
N LEU A 166 13.80 2.66 -16.46
CA LEU A 166 12.40 2.45 -16.81
C LEU A 166 11.95 1.00 -16.54
N LEU A 167 12.77 0.02 -16.89
CA LEU A 167 12.47 -1.40 -16.65
C LEU A 167 12.43 -1.72 -15.15
N THR A 168 13.37 -1.17 -14.38
CA THR A 168 13.38 -1.34 -12.91
C THR A 168 12.14 -0.73 -12.28
N LYS A 169 11.79 0.52 -12.64
CA LYS A 169 10.55 1.17 -12.16
C LYS A 169 9.30 0.36 -12.51
N MET A 170 9.21 -0.15 -13.73
CA MET A 170 8.08 -0.99 -14.14
C MET A 170 7.93 -2.22 -13.26
N ASN A 171 9.03 -2.89 -12.91
CA ASN A 171 8.99 -4.05 -12.04
C ASN A 171 8.60 -3.68 -10.61
N GLU A 172 9.18 -2.62 -10.05
CA GLU A 172 8.86 -2.11 -8.72
C GLU A 172 7.36 -1.75 -8.61
N ASP A 173 6.85 -0.96 -9.55
CA ASP A 173 5.44 -0.56 -9.60
C ASP A 173 4.52 -1.79 -9.70
N ALA A 174 4.91 -2.78 -10.50
CA ALA A 174 4.09 -3.96 -10.67
C ALA A 174 4.09 -4.87 -9.42
N VAL A 175 5.20 -4.97 -8.69
CA VAL A 175 5.26 -5.68 -7.39
C VAL A 175 4.45 -4.92 -6.33
N ALA A 176 4.52 -3.59 -6.32
CA ALA A 176 3.69 -2.78 -5.43
C ALA A 176 2.20 -2.99 -5.69
N VAL A 177 1.78 -3.05 -6.96
CA VAL A 177 0.39 -3.35 -7.34
C VAL A 177 -0.01 -4.79 -6.96
N GLU A 178 0.87 -5.77 -7.17
CA GLU A 178 0.63 -7.18 -6.81
C GLU A 178 0.35 -7.34 -5.31
N THR A 179 1.20 -6.76 -4.47
CA THR A 179 1.06 -6.81 -3.02
C THR A 179 -0.16 -6.05 -2.53
N ALA A 180 -0.45 -4.89 -3.13
CA ALA A 180 -1.61 -4.07 -2.79
C ALA A 180 -2.96 -4.70 -3.16
N MET A 181 -3.04 -5.45 -4.28
CA MET A 181 -4.27 -6.11 -4.73
C MET A 181 -4.47 -7.51 -4.16
N GLY A 182 -3.39 -8.21 -3.81
CA GLY A 182 -3.45 -9.56 -3.25
C GLY A 182 -3.45 -9.54 -1.72
N GLU A 183 -2.26 -9.63 -1.14
CA GLU A 183 -2.04 -9.80 0.30
C GLU A 183 -2.78 -8.74 1.14
N LYS A 184 -2.61 -7.45 0.82
CA LYS A 184 -3.15 -6.38 1.67
C LYS A 184 -4.67 -6.34 1.71
N VAL A 185 -5.34 -6.74 0.63
CA VAL A 185 -6.81 -6.81 0.59
C VAL A 185 -7.31 -7.97 1.44
N GLY A 186 -6.66 -9.13 1.32
CA GLY A 186 -6.96 -10.29 2.15
C GLY A 186 -6.83 -9.97 3.64
N THR A 187 -5.72 -9.34 4.04
CA THR A 187 -5.51 -8.90 5.43
C THR A 187 -6.55 -7.85 5.85
N PHE A 188 -6.90 -6.89 4.99
CA PHE A 188 -7.90 -5.88 5.30
C PHE A 188 -9.28 -6.49 5.59
N VAL A 189 -9.74 -7.42 4.75
CA VAL A 189 -11.03 -8.12 4.96
C VAL A 189 -11.01 -8.92 6.27
N PHE A 190 -9.91 -9.62 6.55
CA PHE A 190 -9.71 -10.32 7.83
C PHE A 190 -9.79 -9.37 9.02
N SER A 191 -9.06 -8.26 8.99
CA SER A 191 -9.03 -7.28 10.09
C SER A 191 -10.40 -6.64 10.34
N VAL A 192 -11.12 -6.28 9.28
CA VAL A 192 -12.48 -5.73 9.41
C VAL A 192 -13.43 -6.78 9.98
N SER A 193 -13.38 -8.02 9.50
CA SER A 193 -14.22 -9.10 10.03
C SER A 193 -13.92 -9.38 11.49
N MET A 194 -12.65 -9.47 11.86
CA MET A 194 -12.19 -9.68 13.23
C MET A 194 -12.65 -8.56 14.17
N PHE A 195 -12.56 -7.31 13.71
CA PHE A 195 -13.05 -6.17 14.46
C PHE A 195 -14.57 -6.23 14.70
N LEU A 196 -15.35 -6.48 13.64
CA LEU A 196 -16.81 -6.54 13.72
C LEU A 196 -17.27 -7.73 14.58
N SER A 197 -16.74 -8.93 14.32
CA SER A 197 -17.08 -10.14 15.07
C SER A 197 -16.68 -10.04 16.55
N GLY A 198 -15.52 -9.44 16.84
CA GLY A 198 -15.08 -9.16 18.21
C GLY A 198 -16.05 -8.25 18.96
N ILE A 199 -16.48 -7.15 18.34
CA ILE A 199 -17.47 -6.23 18.94
C ILE A 199 -18.82 -6.93 19.16
N ILE A 200 -19.32 -7.67 18.16
CA ILE A 200 -20.60 -8.38 18.24
C ILE A 200 -20.59 -9.39 19.40
N ILE A 201 -19.55 -10.21 19.50
CA ILE A 201 -19.42 -11.20 20.58
C ILE A 201 -19.29 -10.48 21.93
N ALA A 202 -18.48 -9.44 22.02
CA ALA A 202 -18.29 -8.70 23.27
C ALA A 202 -19.63 -8.13 23.80
N PHE A 203 -20.42 -7.46 22.96
CA PHE A 203 -21.73 -6.92 23.36
C PHE A 203 -22.74 -8.01 23.77
N ARG A 204 -22.60 -9.23 23.25
CA ARG A 204 -23.49 -10.34 23.56
C ARG A 204 -23.30 -10.90 24.98
N PHE A 205 -22.08 -10.83 25.54
CA PHE A 205 -21.77 -11.35 26.89
C PHE A 205 -22.04 -10.33 27.98
N GLY A 206 -21.66 -9.07 27.77
CA GLY A 206 -21.80 -8.05 28.79
C GLY A 206 -21.65 -6.66 28.19
N TRP A 207 -22.78 -6.00 27.95
CA TRP A 207 -22.80 -4.64 27.44
C TRP A 207 -22.15 -3.64 28.41
N ASP A 208 -22.21 -3.89 29.72
CA ASP A 208 -21.61 -3.02 30.74
C ASP A 208 -20.08 -2.98 30.66
N ILE A 209 -19.42 -4.15 30.73
CA ILE A 209 -17.94 -4.24 30.73
C ILE A 209 -17.37 -3.78 29.38
N THR A 210 -18.08 -4.06 28.29
CA THR A 210 -17.64 -3.67 26.94
C THR A 210 -17.72 -2.18 26.70
N LEU A 211 -18.75 -1.48 27.18
CA LEU A 211 -18.81 -0.01 27.09
C LEU A 211 -17.67 0.65 27.87
N VAL A 212 -17.33 0.13 29.05
CA VAL A 212 -16.19 0.63 29.83
C VAL A 212 -14.88 0.44 29.07
N MET A 213 -14.65 -0.73 28.48
CA MET A 213 -13.46 -0.98 27.67
C MET A 213 -13.41 -0.11 26.40
N LEU A 214 -14.56 0.11 25.75
CA LEU A 214 -14.67 0.96 24.57
C LEU A 214 -14.39 2.43 24.90
N ALA A 215 -14.74 2.90 26.10
CA ALA A 215 -14.41 4.25 26.54
C ALA A 215 -12.90 4.48 26.75
N VAL A 216 -12.13 3.43 27.06
CA VAL A 216 -10.67 3.49 27.22
C VAL A 216 -9.94 3.43 25.87
N MET A 217 -10.55 2.83 24.83
CA MET A 217 -9.94 2.69 23.50
C MET A 217 -9.48 4.03 22.87
N PRO A 218 -10.26 5.12 22.89
CA PRO A 218 -9.80 6.43 22.38
C PRO A 218 -8.57 6.98 23.10
N LEU A 219 -8.42 6.73 24.41
CA LEU A 219 -7.26 7.18 25.18
C LEU A 219 -5.99 6.45 24.72
N LEU A 220 -6.08 5.12 24.54
CA LEU A 220 -4.99 4.31 24.00
C LEU A 220 -4.67 4.71 22.56
N GLY A 221 -5.69 4.87 21.71
CA GLY A 221 -5.54 5.31 20.33
C GLY A 221 -4.90 6.70 20.21
N GLY A 222 -5.26 7.63 21.10
CA GLY A 222 -4.66 8.96 21.17
C GLY A 222 -3.17 8.91 21.52
N SER A 223 -2.78 8.11 22.50
CA SER A 223 -1.37 7.91 22.87
C SER A 223 -0.55 7.35 21.70
N VAL A 224 -1.05 6.31 21.03
CA VAL A 224 -0.40 5.71 19.86
C VAL A 224 -0.31 6.70 18.69
N ALA A 225 -1.36 7.49 18.44
CA ALA A 225 -1.35 8.52 17.40
C ALA A 225 -0.31 9.62 17.67
N LEU A 226 -0.14 10.04 18.93
CA LEU A 226 0.90 10.99 19.32
C LEU A 226 2.30 10.40 19.08
N LEU A 227 2.52 9.13 19.46
CA LEU A 227 3.78 8.44 19.19
C LEU A 227 4.07 8.37 17.69
N PHE A 228 3.09 8.01 16.86
CA PHE A 228 3.24 8.01 15.40
C PHE A 228 3.57 9.40 14.85
N LYS A 229 2.92 10.45 15.35
CA LYS A 229 3.21 11.83 14.94
C LYS A 229 4.65 12.20 15.28
N VAL A 230 5.08 11.98 16.52
CA VAL A 230 6.46 12.29 16.96
C VAL A 230 7.49 11.47 16.18
N MET A 231 7.24 10.18 15.95
CA MET A 231 8.10 9.32 15.15
C MET A 231 8.24 9.86 13.72
N SER A 232 7.12 10.20 13.07
CA SER A 232 7.12 10.71 11.70
C SER A 232 7.83 12.07 11.57
N ASP A 233 7.66 12.95 12.57
CA ASP A 233 8.32 14.25 12.61
C ASP A 233 9.83 14.10 12.86
N SER A 234 10.21 13.16 13.74
CA SER A 234 11.62 12.82 13.99
C SER A 234 12.29 12.27 12.74
N SER A 235 11.67 11.28 12.07
CA SER A 235 12.18 10.72 10.82
C SER A 235 12.32 11.78 9.73
N ARG A 236 11.37 12.73 9.62
CA ARG A 236 11.45 13.83 8.65
C ARG A 236 12.62 14.77 8.94
N LYS A 237 12.83 15.13 10.22
CA LYS A 237 13.97 15.98 10.64
C LYS A 237 15.30 15.28 10.40
N SER A 238 15.41 14.01 10.78
CA SER A 238 16.61 13.21 10.52
C SER A 238 16.91 13.13 9.02
N GLN A 239 15.91 12.82 8.19
CA GLN A 239 16.09 12.75 6.74
C GLN A 239 16.51 14.08 6.13
N ALA A 240 15.99 15.21 6.64
CA ALA A 240 16.39 16.53 6.18
C ALA A 240 17.85 16.85 6.52
N ALA A 241 18.27 16.62 7.77
CA ALA A 241 19.66 16.81 8.19
C ALA A 241 20.63 15.90 7.41
N TYR A 242 20.26 14.63 7.19
CA TYR A 242 21.04 13.72 6.34
C TYR A 242 21.09 14.18 4.89
N SER A 243 20.01 14.73 4.34
CA SER A 243 20.01 15.25 2.97
C SER A 243 20.96 16.43 2.80
N GLU A 244 21.05 17.31 3.79
CA GLU A 244 21.97 18.46 3.78
C GLU A 244 23.42 18.00 3.86
N ALA A 245 23.76 17.15 4.84
CA ALA A 245 25.10 16.57 4.96
C ALA A 245 25.51 15.77 3.71
N ASN A 246 24.59 14.97 3.16
CA ASN A 246 24.83 14.23 1.91
C ASN A 246 25.07 15.17 0.73
N SER A 247 24.42 16.33 0.67
CA SER A 247 24.66 17.29 -0.41
C SER A 247 26.07 17.89 -0.38
N ILE A 248 26.59 18.16 0.82
CA ILE A 248 27.95 18.65 1.05
C ILE A 248 28.95 17.54 0.72
N ALA A 249 28.75 16.34 1.26
CA ALA A 249 29.58 15.18 0.98
C ALA A 249 29.61 14.84 -0.52
N GLN A 250 28.45 14.86 -1.19
CA GLN A 250 28.35 14.61 -2.63
C GLN A 250 29.11 15.68 -3.43
N SER A 251 29.04 16.94 -3.03
CA SER A 251 29.77 18.04 -3.69
C SER A 251 31.28 17.87 -3.52
N ALA A 252 31.75 17.54 -2.32
CA ALA A 252 33.16 17.28 -2.03
C ALA A 252 33.70 16.06 -2.81
N LEU A 253 32.96 14.95 -2.82
CA LEU A 253 33.32 13.74 -3.58
C LEU A 253 33.35 13.99 -5.09
N SER A 254 32.37 14.74 -5.61
CA SER A 254 32.32 15.08 -7.04
C SER A 254 33.49 15.99 -7.45
N ALA A 255 33.98 16.82 -6.53
CA ALA A 255 35.11 17.73 -6.73
C ALA A 255 36.41 17.25 -6.07
N VAL A 256 36.59 15.94 -5.85
CA VAL A 256 37.69 15.38 -5.03
C VAL A 256 39.08 15.84 -5.49
N ARG A 257 39.34 15.92 -6.80
CA ARG A 257 40.62 16.41 -7.34
C ARG A 257 40.87 17.87 -6.99
N THR A 258 39.81 18.69 -6.99
CA THR A 258 39.86 20.10 -6.63
C THR A 258 40.11 20.26 -5.12
N VAL A 259 39.35 19.54 -4.28
CA VAL A 259 39.54 19.54 -2.82
C VAL A 259 40.98 19.14 -2.46
N TYR A 260 41.51 18.10 -3.10
CA TYR A 260 42.89 17.64 -2.92
C TYR A 260 43.93 18.68 -3.39
N SER A 261 43.73 19.27 -4.59
CA SER A 261 44.67 20.27 -5.12
C SER A 261 44.80 21.54 -4.27
N PHE A 262 43.73 21.90 -3.53
CA PHE A 262 43.71 23.05 -2.64
C PHE A 262 43.99 22.67 -1.17
N ASN A 263 44.31 21.41 -0.86
CA ASN A 263 44.42 20.89 0.52
C ASN A 263 43.21 21.27 1.41
N ALA A 264 42.01 21.30 0.83
CA ALA A 264 40.79 21.79 1.48
C ALA A 264 40.03 20.69 2.26
N GLU A 265 40.64 19.53 2.49
CA GLU A 265 40.01 18.35 3.10
C GLU A 265 39.48 18.66 4.52
N ALA A 266 40.28 19.34 5.33
CA ALA A 266 39.90 19.74 6.69
C ALA A 266 38.73 20.73 6.71
N ALA A 267 38.66 21.62 5.72
CA ALA A 267 37.57 22.59 5.60
C ALA A 267 36.25 21.90 5.19
N THR A 268 36.31 20.89 4.33
CA THR A 268 35.12 20.10 3.93
C THR A 268 34.65 19.12 4.99
N GLN A 269 35.52 18.63 5.87
CA GLN A 269 35.11 17.79 7.01
C GLN A 269 34.45 18.59 8.14
N ALA A 270 34.76 19.88 8.24
CA ALA A 270 34.19 20.77 9.26
C ALA A 270 32.86 21.41 8.84
N ALA A 271 32.48 21.30 7.56
CA ALA A 271 31.24 21.81 6.98
C ALA A 271 30.13 20.75 6.99
#